data_AF-A0A8B7DZF2-F1
#
_entry.id   AF-A0A8B7DZF2-F1
#
_cell.length_a   1.000
_cell.length_b   1.000
_cell.length_c   1.000
_cell.angle_alpha   90.00
_cell.angle_beta   90.00
_cell.angle_gamma   90.00
#
_symmetry.space_group_name_H-M   'P 1'
#
loop_
_entity.id
_entity.type
_entity.pdbx_description
1 polymer ?
#
loop_
_entity_poly.entity_id
_entity_poly.type
_entity_poly.pdbx_seq_one_letter_code
_entity_poly.pdbx_strand_id
1 'polypeptide(L)'
;METAVVMLDAGISKSKFNELKEIGIDAAVLTSIDETDFLYSSETDTAEETDETCIPEPLTYLFEPNLKKFSQEALINKGKQQFKLYKKCYTQKSFDRLSKITHAQRFSQCWKEHKCGRITASYFYEACHLLKNGNKSFINKILQYKSFDGTIATKYGTENEGKAREKYFQIMSEQHKNFKITLTGLHVNEKFPEIGASPDAFVECYCHVKGLVEIKCPYKYVNGIFRE
;
A
#
# COMPACT_ATOMS: atom_id res chain seq x y z
N MET A 1 30.51 0.38 1.38
CA MET A 1 29.28 0.40 0.56
C MET A 1 28.12 0.38 1.53
N GLU A 2 27.69 1.55 1.97
CA GLU A 2 26.58 1.69 2.91
C GLU A 2 25.28 1.78 2.11
N THR A 3 24.44 0.76 2.26
CA THR A 3 23.06 0.80 1.77
C THR A 3 22.28 1.67 2.75
N ALA A 4 21.92 2.89 2.35
CA ALA A 4 21.09 3.77 3.17
C ALA A 4 19.68 3.17 3.28
N VAL A 5 19.35 2.62 4.45
CA VAL A 5 18.00 2.17 4.82
C VAL A 5 17.27 3.37 5.40
N VAL A 6 16.30 3.91 4.66
CA VAL A 6 15.41 4.97 5.18
C VAL A 6 14.31 4.29 5.99
N MET A 7 14.33 4.48 7.30
CA MET A 7 13.40 3.89 8.26
C MET A 7 12.16 4.77 8.43
N LEU A 8 10.98 4.17 8.48
CA LEU A 8 9.78 4.79 9.05
C LEU A 8 9.32 3.87 10.19
N ASP A 9 9.70 4.23 11.41
CA ASP A 9 9.22 3.57 12.63
C ASP A 9 7.92 4.25 13.06
N ALA A 10 6.84 3.48 13.20
CA ALA A 10 5.55 3.99 13.63
C ALA A 10 5.55 4.11 15.16
N GLY A 11 5.69 5.34 15.67
CA GLY A 11 5.49 5.67 17.08
C GLY A 11 6.66 6.38 17.78
N ILE A 12 7.28 7.37 17.14
CA ILE A 12 8.31 8.20 17.80
C ILE A 12 7.63 9.38 18.49
N SER A 13 7.73 9.43 19.82
CA SER A 13 7.26 10.59 20.60
C SER A 13 7.98 11.87 20.15
N LYS A 14 7.30 13.02 20.28
CA LYS A 14 7.83 14.32 19.85
C LYS A 14 9.20 14.68 20.46
N SER A 15 9.54 14.13 21.63
CA SER A 15 10.84 14.28 22.28
C SER A 15 11.94 13.43 21.62
N LYS A 16 11.64 12.16 21.31
CA LYS A 16 12.57 11.22 20.67
C LYS A 16 12.84 11.58 19.20
N PHE A 17 11.90 12.28 18.58
CA PHE A 17 12.06 12.91 17.25
C PHE A 17 13.08 14.06 17.27
N ASN A 18 13.16 14.82 18.37
CA ASN A 18 14.14 15.90 18.50
C ASN A 18 15.55 15.35 18.78
N GLU A 19 15.70 14.23 19.51
CA GLU A 19 16.99 13.53 19.64
C GLU A 19 17.48 12.99 18.29
N LEU A 20 16.59 12.44 17.46
CA LEU A 20 16.94 11.94 16.12
C LEU A 20 17.36 13.06 15.16
N LYS A 21 16.86 14.29 15.34
CA LYS A 21 17.32 15.46 14.58
C LYS A 21 18.75 15.86 14.90
N GLU A 22 19.21 15.64 16.13
CA GLU A 22 20.59 15.95 16.54
C GLU A 22 21.59 14.88 16.06
N ILE A 23 21.14 13.62 15.89
CA ILE A 23 21.98 12.49 15.48
C ILE A 23 22.10 12.36 13.94
N GLY A 24 21.16 12.92 13.17
CA GLY A 24 21.09 12.75 11.71
C GLY A 24 20.87 14.04 10.92
N ILE A 25 21.82 14.98 10.97
CA ILE A 25 21.76 16.28 10.28
C ILE A 25 21.53 16.16 8.75
N ASP A 26 21.90 15.03 8.13
CA ASP A 26 21.82 14.82 6.67
C ASP A 26 20.66 13.90 6.21
N ALA A 27 19.75 13.49 7.10
CA ALA A 27 18.62 12.64 6.72
C ALA A 27 17.47 13.46 6.11
N ALA A 28 17.14 13.22 4.84
CA ALA A 28 16.02 13.85 4.15
C ALA A 28 14.66 13.37 4.72
N VAL A 29 14.03 14.21 5.55
CA VAL A 29 12.76 13.95 6.25
C VAL A 29 11.53 14.17 5.35
N LEU A 30 10.54 13.27 5.44
CA LEU A 30 9.12 13.55 5.15
C LEU A 30 8.22 12.94 6.23
N THR A 31 7.02 13.51 6.35
CA THR A 31 6.22 13.80 7.56
C THR A 31 5.39 12.68 8.19
N SER A 32 5.05 12.89 9.47
CA SER A 32 4.18 12.13 10.37
C SER A 32 2.70 12.10 9.96
N ILE A 33 1.99 11.03 10.35
CA ILE A 33 0.52 10.98 10.50
C ILE A 33 0.24 10.86 12.01
N ASP A 34 -0.71 11.65 12.51
CA ASP A 34 -1.11 11.72 13.92
C ASP A 34 -1.80 10.44 14.45
N GLU A 35 -1.67 10.22 15.76
CA GLU A 35 -1.99 8.99 16.50
C GLU A 35 -3.48 8.66 16.73
N THR A 36 -4.44 9.15 15.95
CA THR A 36 -5.87 9.01 16.31
C THR A 36 -6.69 7.90 15.64
N ASP A 37 -6.12 7.06 14.75
CA ASP A 37 -6.95 6.11 13.96
C ASP A 37 -6.71 4.60 14.20
N PHE A 38 -5.99 4.21 15.25
CA PHE A 38 -5.82 2.79 15.62
C PHE A 38 -6.61 2.40 16.87
N LEU A 39 -7.93 2.36 16.75
CA LEU A 39 -8.77 1.58 17.66
C LEU A 39 -9.58 0.56 16.85
N TYR A 40 -9.09 -0.67 16.88
CA TYR A 40 -9.79 -1.87 16.46
C TYR A 40 -10.97 -2.08 17.41
N SER A 41 -12.18 -1.74 16.96
CA SER A 41 -13.42 -2.02 17.70
C SER A 41 -13.92 -3.40 17.32
N SER A 42 -13.87 -4.33 18.26
CA SER A 42 -14.59 -5.60 18.20
C SER A 42 -16.03 -5.38 18.67
N GLU A 43 -17.00 -5.34 17.76
CA GLU A 43 -18.38 -5.71 18.08
C GLU A 43 -18.97 -6.48 16.90
N THR A 44 -19.54 -7.64 17.23
CA THR A 44 -20.30 -8.53 16.37
C THR A 44 -21.73 -8.06 16.27
N ASP A 45 -22.32 -8.07 15.09
CA ASP A 45 -23.75 -8.29 14.96
C ASP A 45 -24.10 -9.03 13.67
N THR A 46 -25.19 -9.77 13.77
CA THR A 46 -25.54 -10.94 12.96
C THR A 46 -26.36 -10.53 11.74
N ALA A 47 -26.04 -11.01 10.53
CA ALA A 47 -27.01 -11.51 9.53
C ALA A 47 -26.37 -11.76 8.13
N GLU A 48 -26.89 -12.82 7.50
CA GLU A 48 -26.70 -13.33 6.13
C GLU A 48 -25.40 -14.09 5.84
N GLU A 49 -25.55 -15.41 5.59
CA GLU A 49 -24.52 -16.34 5.14
C GLU A 49 -24.03 -15.99 3.72
N THR A 50 -23.36 -14.86 3.56
CA THR A 50 -22.40 -14.67 2.47
C THR A 50 -21.12 -15.35 2.91
N ASP A 51 -20.61 -16.32 2.14
CA ASP A 51 -19.34 -17.01 2.40
C ASP A 51 -18.27 -16.02 2.91
N GLU A 52 -18.08 -15.99 4.23
CA GLU A 52 -17.21 -15.03 4.95
C GLU A 52 -15.75 -15.16 4.52
N THR A 53 -15.46 -16.14 3.65
CA THR A 53 -14.14 -16.44 3.16
C THR A 53 -13.99 -16.11 1.67
N CYS A 54 -14.97 -15.57 0.97
CA CYS A 54 -14.79 -15.29 -0.46
C CYS A 54 -13.81 -14.13 -0.72
N ILE A 55 -13.03 -14.24 -1.80
CA ILE A 55 -12.13 -13.18 -2.28
C ILE A 55 -13.00 -12.16 -3.02
N PRO A 56 -12.83 -10.84 -2.77
CA PRO A 56 -13.64 -9.83 -3.44
C PRO A 56 -13.37 -9.82 -4.94
N GLU A 57 -14.38 -9.54 -5.76
CA GLU A 57 -14.15 -9.38 -7.20
C GLU A 57 -13.27 -8.15 -7.50
N PRO A 58 -12.43 -8.18 -8.55
CA PRO A 58 -11.71 -7.00 -9.02
C PRO A 58 -12.66 -5.85 -9.38
N LEU A 59 -12.28 -4.60 -9.13
CA LEU A 59 -13.14 -3.44 -9.48
C LEU A 59 -13.34 -3.29 -10.98
N THR A 60 -12.44 -3.85 -11.78
CA THR A 60 -12.58 -3.91 -13.24
C THR A 60 -13.80 -4.71 -13.69
N TYR A 61 -14.33 -5.60 -12.85
CA TYR A 61 -15.52 -6.41 -13.17
C TYR A 61 -16.81 -5.58 -13.10
N LEU A 62 -16.77 -4.41 -12.45
CA LEU A 62 -17.88 -3.44 -12.48
C LEU A 62 -18.02 -2.75 -13.86
N PHE A 63 -17.11 -2.99 -14.80
CA PHE A 63 -17.16 -2.39 -16.13
C PHE A 63 -18.24 -3.05 -17.00
N GLU A 64 -19.26 -2.28 -17.36
CA GLU A 64 -20.31 -2.73 -18.29
C GLU A 64 -20.21 -2.03 -19.66
N PRO A 65 -19.91 -2.76 -20.75
CA PRO A 65 -19.73 -2.16 -22.07
C PRO A 65 -21.03 -1.59 -22.65
N ASN A 66 -22.19 -2.11 -22.22
CA ASN A 66 -23.50 -1.73 -22.73
C ASN A 66 -23.96 -0.35 -22.22
N LEU A 67 -23.30 0.20 -21.19
CA LEU A 67 -23.67 1.49 -20.60
C LEU A 67 -23.19 2.70 -21.44
N LYS A 68 -22.39 2.50 -22.50
CA LYS A 68 -21.89 3.58 -23.38
C LYS A 68 -23.00 4.45 -24.01
N LYS A 69 -24.24 3.96 -24.06
CA LYS A 69 -25.39 4.66 -24.67
C LYS A 69 -26.12 5.61 -23.71
N PHE A 70 -25.77 5.60 -22.42
CA PHE A 70 -26.45 6.39 -21.39
C PHE A 70 -25.83 7.79 -21.25
N SER A 71 -26.59 8.74 -20.70
CA SER A 71 -26.08 10.07 -20.37
C SER A 71 -25.02 10.01 -19.26
N GLN A 72 -24.17 11.02 -19.18
CA GLN A 72 -23.11 11.11 -18.16
C GLN A 72 -23.69 11.08 -16.73
N GLU A 73 -24.81 11.74 -16.49
CA GLU A 73 -25.49 11.72 -15.19
C GLU A 73 -26.01 10.33 -14.82
N ALA A 74 -26.65 9.64 -15.78
CA ALA A 74 -27.12 8.28 -15.57
C ALA A 74 -25.97 7.30 -15.28
N LEU A 75 -24.82 7.49 -15.96
CA LEU A 75 -23.61 6.71 -15.71
C LEU A 75 -23.06 6.93 -14.29
N ILE A 76 -23.00 8.18 -13.83
CA ILE A 76 -22.55 8.50 -12.46
C ILE A 76 -23.47 7.87 -11.43
N ASN A 77 -24.78 7.96 -11.61
CA ASN A 77 -25.76 7.40 -10.67
C ASN A 77 -25.68 5.86 -10.63
N LYS A 78 -25.60 5.21 -11.79
CA LYS A 78 -25.39 3.75 -11.87
C LYS A 78 -24.07 3.33 -11.21
N GLY A 79 -22.97 4.02 -11.50
CA GLY A 79 -21.67 3.73 -10.90
C GLY A 79 -21.69 3.84 -9.37
N LYS A 80 -22.31 4.91 -8.83
CA LYS A 80 -22.52 5.06 -7.38
C LYS A 80 -23.34 3.92 -6.78
N GLN A 81 -24.42 3.51 -7.46
CA GLN A 81 -25.27 2.41 -7.01
C GLN A 81 -24.52 1.08 -7.00
N GLN A 82 -23.84 0.74 -8.09
CA GLN A 82 -23.05 -0.49 -8.20
C GLN A 82 -21.93 -0.54 -7.16
N PHE A 83 -21.22 0.57 -6.97
CA PHE A 83 -20.17 0.63 -5.97
C PHE A 83 -20.71 0.52 -4.54
N LYS A 84 -21.90 1.06 -4.27
CA LYS A 84 -22.59 0.86 -3.00
C LYS A 84 -22.97 -0.60 -2.77
N LEU A 85 -23.37 -1.33 -3.82
CA LEU A 85 -23.64 -2.78 -3.73
C LEU A 85 -22.33 -3.54 -3.47
N TYR A 86 -21.26 -3.22 -4.21
CA TYR A 86 -19.93 -3.81 -4.00
C TYR A 86 -19.47 -3.68 -2.54
N LYS A 87 -19.62 -2.49 -1.93
CA LYS A 87 -19.29 -2.26 -0.51
C LYS A 87 -20.10 -3.14 0.47
N LYS A 88 -21.30 -3.55 0.09
CA LYS A 88 -22.15 -4.43 0.91
C LYS A 88 -21.85 -5.91 0.71
N CYS A 89 -21.32 -6.29 -0.46
CA CYS A 89 -21.03 -7.69 -0.78
C CYS A 89 -19.78 -8.24 -0.09
N TYR A 90 -18.88 -7.38 0.38
CA TYR A 90 -17.59 -7.79 0.92
C TYR A 90 -17.33 -7.17 2.28
N THR A 91 -16.79 -7.97 3.18
CA THR A 91 -16.40 -7.56 4.54
C THR A 91 -14.89 -7.43 4.66
N GLN A 92 -14.41 -6.94 5.79
CA GLN A 92 -12.98 -6.86 6.08
C GLN A 92 -12.32 -8.25 6.01
N LYS A 93 -13.03 -9.33 6.38
CA LYS A 93 -12.52 -10.72 6.25
C LYS A 93 -12.20 -11.09 4.79
N SER A 94 -13.03 -10.66 3.83
CA SER A 94 -12.77 -10.86 2.40
C SER A 94 -11.49 -10.16 1.94
N PHE A 95 -11.27 -8.92 2.41
CA PHE A 95 -10.05 -8.15 2.10
C PHE A 95 -8.80 -8.67 2.84
N ASP A 96 -8.95 -9.20 4.04
CA ASP A 96 -7.86 -9.85 4.77
C ASP A 96 -7.40 -11.13 4.05
N ARG A 97 -8.34 -11.91 3.49
CA ARG A 97 -8.01 -13.05 2.62
C ARG A 97 -7.30 -12.61 1.35
N LEU A 98 -7.78 -11.54 0.72
CA LEU A 98 -7.11 -10.94 -0.44
C LEU A 98 -5.64 -10.60 -0.13
N SER A 99 -5.37 -9.98 1.02
CA SER A 99 -4.00 -9.67 1.43
C SER A 99 -3.12 -10.92 1.56
N LYS A 100 -3.65 -12.00 2.15
CA LYS A 100 -2.91 -13.27 2.31
C LYS A 100 -2.54 -13.93 0.99
N ILE A 101 -3.49 -14.04 0.05
CA ILE A 101 -3.22 -14.69 -1.26
C ILE A 101 -2.33 -13.85 -2.17
N THR A 102 -2.30 -12.53 -1.93
CA THR A 102 -1.51 -11.59 -2.73
C THR A 102 -0.15 -11.25 -2.12
N HIS A 103 0.31 -12.00 -1.11
CA HIS A 103 1.59 -11.74 -0.42
C HIS A 103 2.83 -11.74 -1.32
N ALA A 104 2.77 -12.41 -2.48
CA ALA A 104 3.84 -12.40 -3.48
C ALA A 104 3.86 -11.12 -4.36
N GLN A 105 2.93 -10.19 -4.11
CA GLN A 105 2.83 -8.86 -4.73
C GLN A 105 3.04 -8.86 -6.25
N ARG A 106 4.13 -8.27 -6.75
CA ARG A 106 4.42 -8.14 -8.19
C ARG A 106 4.48 -9.48 -8.93
N PHE A 107 4.71 -10.58 -8.23
CA PHE A 107 4.72 -11.93 -8.78
C PHE A 107 3.32 -12.60 -8.73
N SER A 108 2.35 -12.00 -8.05
CA SER A 108 0.96 -12.45 -8.01
C SER A 108 0.12 -11.77 -9.10
N GLN A 109 -0.52 -12.57 -9.94
CA GLN A 109 -1.45 -12.06 -10.96
C GLN A 109 -2.71 -11.47 -10.31
N CYS A 110 -3.26 -12.15 -9.30
CA CYS A 110 -4.38 -11.68 -8.49
C CYS A 110 -4.09 -10.29 -7.87
N TRP A 111 -2.87 -10.04 -7.39
CA TRP A 111 -2.47 -8.72 -6.89
C TRP A 111 -2.55 -7.63 -7.96
N LYS A 112 -2.07 -7.91 -9.19
CA LYS A 112 -2.11 -6.94 -10.30
C LYS A 112 -3.55 -6.61 -10.69
N GLU A 113 -4.41 -7.62 -10.73
CA GLU A 113 -5.84 -7.49 -11.05
C GLU A 113 -6.57 -6.65 -10.00
N HIS A 114 -6.39 -6.94 -8.71
CA HIS A 114 -7.08 -6.19 -7.65
C HIS A 114 -6.53 -4.78 -7.45
N LYS A 115 -5.27 -4.51 -7.79
CA LYS A 115 -4.76 -3.13 -7.86
C LYS A 115 -5.41 -2.31 -8.96
N CYS A 116 -5.85 -2.95 -10.05
CA CYS A 116 -6.48 -2.26 -11.16
C CYS A 116 -7.80 -1.62 -10.73
N GLY A 117 -7.96 -0.32 -11.00
CA GLY A 117 -9.13 0.44 -10.58
C GLY A 117 -9.07 0.97 -9.14
N ARG A 118 -8.00 0.69 -8.37
CA ARG A 118 -7.80 1.23 -7.01
C ARG A 118 -6.76 2.35 -6.98
N ILE A 119 -7.00 3.33 -6.12
CA ILE A 119 -6.02 4.34 -5.75
C ILE A 119 -5.08 3.69 -4.74
N THR A 120 -3.93 3.20 -5.20
CA THR A 120 -2.93 2.63 -4.30
C THR A 120 -2.10 3.70 -3.60
N ALA A 121 -1.47 3.37 -2.47
CA ALA A 121 -0.58 4.29 -1.74
C ALA A 121 0.43 5.02 -2.65
N SER A 122 1.03 4.31 -3.61
CA SER A 122 1.95 4.87 -4.62
C SER A 122 1.35 5.94 -5.53
N TYR A 123 0.02 6.00 -5.64
CA TYR A 123 -0.74 6.98 -6.44
C TYR A 123 -1.52 7.96 -5.57
N PHE A 124 -1.55 7.78 -4.25
CA PHE A 124 -2.41 8.55 -3.35
C PHE A 124 -2.06 10.05 -3.37
N TYR A 125 -0.76 10.38 -3.29
CA TYR A 125 -0.31 11.77 -3.42
C TYR A 125 -0.78 12.41 -4.73
N GLU A 126 -0.61 11.72 -5.86
CA GLU A 126 -1.04 12.20 -7.16
C GLU A 126 -2.57 12.35 -7.23
N ALA A 127 -3.32 11.43 -6.63
CA ALA A 127 -4.78 11.46 -6.57
C ALA A 127 -5.30 12.72 -5.87
N CYS A 128 -4.72 13.09 -4.72
CA CYS A 128 -5.09 14.27 -3.95
C CYS A 128 -4.95 15.58 -4.76
N HIS A 129 -4.04 15.61 -5.73
CA HIS A 129 -3.73 16.80 -6.52
C HIS A 129 -4.40 16.81 -7.90
N LEU A 130 -4.56 15.64 -8.56
CA LEU A 130 -5.01 15.57 -9.95
C LEU A 130 -6.49 15.24 -10.14
N LEU A 131 -7.17 14.65 -9.15
CA LEU A 131 -8.57 14.22 -9.31
C LEU A 131 -9.56 15.38 -9.47
N LYS A 132 -9.21 16.59 -9.01
CA LYS A 132 -10.08 17.77 -9.13
C LYS A 132 -10.42 18.15 -10.57
N ASN A 133 -9.63 17.71 -11.55
CA ASN A 133 -9.75 18.12 -12.95
C ASN A 133 -10.17 17.00 -13.91
N GLY A 134 -10.58 15.82 -13.41
CA GLY A 134 -11.00 14.71 -14.29
C GLY A 134 -9.90 14.25 -15.24
N ASN A 135 -8.65 14.21 -14.76
CA ASN A 135 -7.48 13.93 -15.58
C ASN A 135 -7.52 12.49 -16.15
N LYS A 136 -7.85 12.37 -17.44
CA LYS A 136 -7.92 11.09 -18.15
C LYS A 136 -6.62 10.29 -18.09
N SER A 137 -5.45 10.96 -18.09
CA SER A 137 -4.15 10.29 -17.99
C SER A 137 -4.00 9.58 -16.64
N PHE A 138 -4.42 10.24 -15.56
CA PHE A 138 -4.39 9.66 -14.22
C PHE A 138 -5.38 8.51 -14.06
N ILE A 139 -6.59 8.64 -14.62
CA ILE A 139 -7.57 7.56 -14.65
C ILE A 139 -7.01 6.32 -15.39
N ASN A 140 -6.37 6.53 -16.55
CA ASN A 140 -5.72 5.45 -17.29
C ASN A 140 -4.58 4.77 -16.50
N LYS A 141 -3.90 5.52 -15.62
CA LYS A 141 -2.86 5.01 -14.73
C LYS A 141 -3.45 4.13 -13.63
N ILE A 142 -4.54 4.56 -12.99
CA ILE A 142 -5.28 3.75 -12.00
C ILE A 142 -5.84 2.47 -12.64
N LEU A 143 -6.35 2.56 -13.87
CA LEU A 143 -6.85 1.43 -14.64
C LEU A 143 -5.74 0.58 -15.28
N GLN A 144 -4.46 0.92 -15.04
CA GLN A 144 -3.29 0.19 -15.53
C GLN A 144 -3.33 -0.12 -17.04
N TYR A 145 -3.93 0.76 -17.85
CA TYR A 145 -4.05 0.57 -19.31
C TYR A 145 -2.71 0.69 -20.05
N LYS A 146 -1.68 1.17 -19.37
CA LYS A 146 -0.31 1.23 -19.88
C LYS A 146 0.60 0.43 -18.96
N SER A 147 1.38 -0.48 -19.52
CA SER A 147 2.49 -1.11 -18.82
C SER A 147 3.61 -0.10 -18.60
N PHE A 148 4.31 -0.23 -17.48
CA PHE A 148 5.53 0.50 -17.21
C PHE A 148 6.70 -0.47 -17.35
N ASP A 149 7.58 -0.22 -18.32
CA ASP A 149 8.68 -1.14 -18.67
C ASP A 149 9.89 -1.02 -17.72
N GLY A 150 9.81 -0.14 -16.71
CA GLY A 150 10.87 0.09 -15.75
C GLY A 150 11.95 1.04 -16.27
N THR A 151 12.37 1.98 -15.43
CA THR A 151 13.65 2.68 -15.58
C THR A 151 14.77 1.86 -14.93
N ILE A 152 16.03 2.18 -15.27
CA ILE A 152 17.22 1.59 -14.61
C ILE A 152 17.11 1.71 -13.09
N ALA A 153 16.69 2.88 -12.59
CA ALA A 153 16.53 3.11 -11.16
C ALA A 153 15.46 2.21 -10.52
N THR A 154 14.30 2.04 -11.18
CA THR A 154 13.25 1.16 -10.66
C THR A 154 13.63 -0.32 -10.70
N LYS A 155 14.37 -0.76 -11.73
CA LYS A 155 14.89 -2.14 -11.83
C LYS A 155 15.91 -2.40 -10.72
N TYR A 156 16.86 -1.48 -10.55
CA TYR A 156 17.81 -1.53 -9.43
C TYR A 156 17.10 -1.62 -8.08
N GLY A 157 16.09 -0.79 -7.85
CA GLY A 157 15.35 -0.82 -6.59
C GLY A 157 14.69 -2.17 -6.35
N THR A 158 14.02 -2.68 -7.38
CA THR A 158 13.35 -3.99 -7.37
C THR A 158 14.30 -5.16 -7.11
N GLU A 159 15.53 -5.13 -7.67
CA GLU A 159 16.53 -6.18 -7.51
C GLU A 159 17.22 -6.17 -6.14
N ASN A 160 17.23 -5.02 -5.46
CA ASN A 160 17.94 -4.85 -4.19
C ASN A 160 17.01 -4.76 -2.98
N GLU A 161 15.71 -4.59 -3.16
CA GLU A 161 14.72 -4.56 -2.07
C GLU A 161 14.82 -5.79 -1.16
N GLY A 162 14.94 -6.99 -1.75
CA GLY A 162 15.10 -8.24 -0.99
C GLY A 162 16.37 -8.25 -0.13
N LYS A 163 17.49 -7.76 -0.67
CA LYS A 163 18.77 -7.67 0.07
C LYS A 163 18.70 -6.64 1.19
N ALA A 164 18.07 -5.49 0.94
CA ALA A 164 17.86 -4.46 1.95
C ALA A 164 16.98 -4.99 3.10
N ARG A 165 15.92 -5.74 2.77
CA ARG A 165 15.06 -6.39 3.77
C ARG A 165 15.82 -7.40 4.62
N GLU A 166 16.65 -8.24 4.00
CA GLU A 166 17.49 -9.21 4.71
C GLU A 166 18.49 -8.53 5.64
N LYS A 167 19.16 -7.47 5.16
CA LYS A 167 20.11 -6.71 5.99
C LYS A 167 19.41 -6.04 7.18
N TYR A 168 18.24 -5.46 6.95
CA TYR A 168 17.41 -4.90 8.01
C TYR A 168 17.01 -5.96 9.04
N PHE A 169 16.58 -7.16 8.60
CA PHE A 169 16.26 -8.26 9.49
C PHE A 169 17.45 -8.67 10.38
N GLN A 170 18.65 -8.79 9.81
CA GLN A 170 19.86 -9.15 10.55
C GLN A 170 20.14 -8.14 11.67
N ILE A 171 20.15 -6.84 11.35
CA ILE A 171 20.42 -5.76 12.31
C ILE A 171 19.37 -5.75 13.43
N MET A 172 18.09 -5.80 13.06
CA MET A 172 17.01 -5.68 14.05
C MET A 172 16.89 -6.92 14.94
N SER A 173 17.27 -8.10 14.43
CA SER A 173 17.25 -9.34 15.22
C SER A 173 18.24 -9.32 16.39
N GLU A 174 19.31 -8.52 16.31
CA GLU A 174 20.26 -8.32 17.41
C GLU A 174 19.70 -7.41 18.51
N GLN A 175 18.79 -6.49 18.14
CA GLN A 175 18.27 -5.45 19.03
C GLN A 175 16.87 -5.79 19.59
N HIS A 176 16.13 -6.68 18.93
CA HIS A 176 14.75 -7.00 19.26
C HIS A 176 14.54 -8.48 19.58
N LYS A 177 13.79 -8.76 20.66
CA LYS A 177 13.47 -10.13 21.10
C LYS A 177 12.46 -10.76 20.15
N ASN A 178 12.82 -11.93 19.59
CA ASN A 178 11.99 -12.69 18.65
C ASN A 178 11.51 -11.83 17.47
N PHE A 179 12.42 -11.07 16.89
CA PHE A 179 12.12 -10.20 15.75
C PHE A 179 11.68 -11.04 14.54
N LYS A 180 10.60 -10.61 13.89
CA LYS A 180 10.07 -11.20 12.67
C LYS A 180 9.82 -10.12 11.66
N ILE A 181 10.16 -10.42 10.41
CA ILE A 181 9.75 -9.61 9.26
C ILE A 181 8.93 -10.50 8.32
N THR A 182 7.74 -10.04 7.94
CA THR A 182 6.78 -10.84 7.18
C THR A 182 6.35 -10.09 5.92
N LEU A 183 6.51 -10.74 4.76
CA LEU A 183 5.97 -10.28 3.49
C LEU A 183 4.44 -10.15 3.56
N THR A 184 3.90 -9.23 2.79
CA THR A 184 2.46 -8.97 2.80
C THR A 184 1.91 -8.62 1.44
N GLY A 185 0.59 -8.63 1.29
CA GLY A 185 -0.08 -8.43 0.01
C GLY A 185 -0.78 -7.10 -0.13
N LEU A 186 -1.92 -7.11 -0.81
CA LEU A 186 -2.78 -5.95 -0.98
C LEU A 186 -3.75 -5.82 0.20
N HIS A 187 -3.56 -4.77 0.98
CA HIS A 187 -4.45 -4.38 2.07
C HIS A 187 -5.49 -3.39 1.56
N VAL A 188 -6.75 -3.65 1.91
CA VAL A 188 -7.90 -2.84 1.53
C VAL A 188 -8.81 -2.73 2.75
N ASN A 189 -9.33 -1.53 3.00
CA ASN A 189 -10.30 -1.28 4.06
C ASN A 189 -11.71 -1.39 3.47
N GLU A 190 -12.59 -2.17 4.10
CA GLU A 190 -13.97 -2.38 3.60
C GLU A 190 -14.80 -1.09 3.48
N LYS A 191 -14.50 -0.06 4.27
CA LYS A 191 -15.17 1.26 4.18
C LYS A 191 -14.74 2.03 2.94
N PHE A 192 -13.49 1.80 2.49
CA PHE A 192 -12.84 2.52 1.40
C PHE A 192 -12.19 1.56 0.39
N PRO A 193 -12.95 0.63 -0.25
CA PRO A 193 -12.38 -0.38 -1.13
C PRO A 193 -11.78 0.17 -2.42
N GLU A 194 -12.03 1.44 -2.72
CA GLU A 194 -11.37 2.20 -3.78
C GLU A 194 -9.90 2.53 -3.48
N ILE A 195 -9.46 2.41 -2.22
CA ILE A 195 -8.08 2.66 -1.76
C ILE A 195 -7.42 1.33 -1.39
N GLY A 196 -6.12 1.19 -1.68
CA GLY A 196 -5.34 0.04 -1.23
C GLY A 196 -3.86 0.34 -0.98
N ALA A 197 -3.19 -0.52 -0.24
CA ALA A 197 -1.75 -0.41 0.01
C ALA A 197 -1.09 -1.79 0.03
N SER A 198 0.18 -1.85 -0.36
CA SER A 198 1.02 -3.04 -0.23
C SER A 198 2.35 -2.62 0.37
N PRO A 199 2.46 -2.61 1.70
CA PRO A 199 3.73 -2.39 2.39
C PRO A 199 4.77 -3.43 1.97
N ASP A 200 6.04 -3.11 2.08
CA ASP A 200 7.11 -4.04 1.73
C ASP A 200 7.24 -5.18 2.73
N ALA A 201 6.96 -4.90 4.02
CA ALA A 201 6.80 -5.93 5.05
C ALA A 201 6.06 -5.40 6.30
N PHE A 202 5.65 -6.33 7.16
CA PHE A 202 5.35 -6.08 8.57
C PHE A 202 6.49 -6.54 9.46
N VAL A 203 6.67 -5.88 10.61
CA VAL A 203 7.60 -6.29 11.65
C VAL A 203 6.90 -6.54 12.98
N GLU A 204 7.32 -7.57 13.68
CA GLU A 204 6.78 -7.96 14.98
C GLU A 204 7.94 -8.36 15.90
N CYS A 205 7.85 -8.00 17.18
CA CYS A 205 8.77 -8.45 18.22
C CYS A 205 8.05 -8.46 19.58
N TYR A 206 8.66 -9.05 20.60
CA TYR A 206 8.04 -9.12 21.94
C TYR A 206 8.17 -7.84 22.76
N CYS A 207 9.04 -6.92 22.34
CA CYS A 207 9.30 -5.68 23.07
C CYS A 207 8.49 -4.47 22.56
N HIS A 208 7.86 -4.55 21.38
CA HIS A 208 7.17 -3.41 20.76
C HIS A 208 5.88 -3.85 20.06
N VAL A 209 5.04 -2.86 19.74
CA VAL A 209 3.89 -3.04 18.87
C VAL A 209 4.32 -3.40 17.45
N LYS A 210 3.40 -3.99 16.69
CA LYS A 210 3.62 -4.34 15.28
C LYS A 210 3.89 -3.08 14.45
N GLY A 211 4.90 -3.15 13.60
CA GLY A 211 5.30 -2.07 12.70
C GLY A 211 5.15 -2.42 11.22
N LEU A 212 5.30 -1.40 10.38
CA LEU A 212 5.29 -1.45 8.91
C LEU A 212 6.67 -1.09 8.38
N VAL A 213 7.06 -1.69 7.26
CA VAL A 213 8.34 -1.40 6.59
C VAL A 213 8.08 -0.95 5.16
N GLU A 214 8.68 0.18 4.81
CA GLU A 214 8.79 0.71 3.44
C GLU A 214 10.28 0.84 3.10
N ILE A 215 10.73 0.11 2.10
CA ILE A 215 12.11 -0.02 1.66
C ILE A 215 12.35 0.90 0.47
N LYS A 216 13.45 1.64 0.51
CA LYS A 216 13.94 2.44 -0.61
C LYS A 216 15.37 2.03 -0.95
N CYS A 217 15.59 1.76 -2.23
CA CYS A 217 16.91 1.42 -2.78
C CYS A 217 17.30 2.47 -3.85
N PRO A 218 17.76 3.66 -3.43
CA PRO A 218 18.06 4.77 -4.33
C PRO A 218 19.26 4.49 -5.25
N TYR A 219 19.02 4.44 -6.55
CA TYR A 219 20.04 4.17 -7.58
C TYR A 219 21.21 5.19 -7.59
N LYS A 220 20.97 6.43 -7.14
CA LYS A 220 22.02 7.46 -7.10
C LYS A 220 23.23 7.09 -6.23
N TYR A 221 23.10 6.15 -5.29
CA TYR A 221 24.21 5.74 -4.42
C TYR A 221 24.96 4.51 -4.91
N VAL A 222 24.60 3.94 -6.07
CA VAL A 222 25.23 2.71 -6.60
C VAL A 222 26.73 2.84 -6.78
N ASN A 223 27.20 4.03 -7.18
CA ASN A 223 28.62 4.30 -7.44
C ASN A 223 29.27 5.18 -6.38
N GLY A 224 28.58 5.54 -5.28
CA GLY A 224 29.11 6.46 -4.27
C GLY A 224 29.38 7.89 -4.75
N ILE A 225 28.97 8.25 -5.97
CA ILE A 225 29.19 9.59 -6.55
C ILE A 225 27.88 10.38 -6.44
N PHE A 226 27.85 11.32 -5.49
CA PHE A 226 26.92 12.45 -5.57
C PHE A 226 27.24 13.20 -6.87
N ARG A 227 26.31 13.22 -7.82
CA ARG A 227 26.30 14.28 -8.83
C ARG A 227 25.41 15.37 -8.24
N GLU A 228 26.08 16.44 -7.80
CA GLU A 228 25.45 17.71 -7.43
C GLU A 228 24.53 18.23 -8.54
#